data_AF-A0A931QGF0-F1
#
_entry.id   AF-A0A931QGF0-F1
#
_cell.length_a   1.000
_cell.length_b   1.000
_cell.length_c   1.000
_cell.angle_alpha   90.00
_cell.angle_beta   90.00
_cell.angle_gamma   90.00
#
_symmetry.space_group_name_H-M   'P 1'
#
loop_
_entity.id
_entity.type
_entity.pdbx_description
1 polymer ?
#
loop_
_entity_poly.entity_id
_entity_poly.type
_entity_poly.pdbx_seq_one_letter_code
_entity_poly.pdbx_strand_id
1 'polypeptide(L)' 'QAGALGAKMSGGGRGGNMIALVEPEMAEAVSSALKEAGAKNTIITTISP' A
#
# COMPACT_ATOMS: atom_id res chain seq x y z
N GLN A 1 -11.17 2.50 4.73
CA GLN A 1 -11.08 1.88 3.39
C GLN A 1 -10.69 2.98 2.41
N ALA A 2 -9.59 2.82 1.67
CA ALA A 2 -9.01 3.90 0.84
C ALA A 2 -9.00 3.61 -0.67
N GLY A 3 -9.71 2.56 -1.12
CA GLY A 3 -9.86 2.27 -2.56
C GLY A 3 -8.76 1.42 -3.19
N ALA A 4 -8.09 0.55 -2.43
CA ALA A 4 -7.20 -0.46 -3.01
C ALA A 4 -7.99 -1.58 -3.70
N LEU A 5 -7.51 -2.01 -4.88
CA LEU A 5 -8.03 -3.17 -5.61
C LEU A 5 -7.75 -4.48 -4.86
N GLY A 6 -6.64 -4.52 -4.14
CA GLY A 6 -6.27 -5.64 -3.27
C GLY A 6 -5.05 -5.31 -2.42
N ALA A 7 -4.84 -6.07 -1.35
CA ALA A 7 -3.67 -5.93 -0.49
C ALA A 7 -3.22 -7.27 0.11
N LYS A 8 -1.93 -7.38 0.40
CA LYS A 8 -1.31 -8.58 0.99
C LYS A 8 -0.06 -8.23 1.79
N MET A 9 0.17 -8.96 2.88
CA MET A 9 1.45 -8.97 3.58
C MET A 9 2.56 -9.50 2.66
N SER A 10 3.68 -8.78 2.58
CA SER A 10 4.85 -9.14 1.79
C SER A 10 5.99 -9.60 2.70
N GLY A 11 6.50 -10.82 2.46
CA GLY A 11 7.56 -11.46 3.25
C GLY A 11 7.13 -12.79 3.88
N GLY A 12 7.95 -13.32 4.80
CA GLY A 12 7.73 -14.61 5.46
C GLY A 12 6.76 -14.59 6.67
N GLY A 13 6.11 -13.46 6.95
CA GLY A 13 5.26 -13.25 8.13
C GLY A 13 5.96 -12.60 9.32
N ARG A 14 5.24 -12.44 10.44
CA ARG A 14 5.68 -11.79 11.70
C ARG A 14 5.99 -10.27 11.61
N GLY A 15 5.47 -9.59 10.60
CA GLY A 15 5.60 -8.14 10.43
C GLY A 15 6.18 -7.78 9.06
N GLY A 16 6.74 -6.58 8.96
CA GLY A 16 7.36 -6.09 7.73
C GLY A 16 6.40 -5.26 6.86
N ASN A 17 6.44 -5.49 5.56
CA ASN A 17 5.75 -4.66 4.58
C ASN A 17 4.40 -5.26 4.17
N MET A 18 3.49 -4.39 3.76
CA MET A 18 2.27 -4.69 3.05
C MET A 18 2.44 -4.19 1.61
N ILE A 19 1.88 -4.90 0.64
CA ILE A 19 1.68 -4.39 -0.72
C ILE A 19 0.17 -4.15 -0.94
N ALA A 20 -0.16 -3.04 -1.59
CA ALA A 20 -1.52 -2.73 -2.03
C ALA A 20 -1.49 -2.37 -3.51
N LEU A 21 -2.33 -3.03 -4.30
CA LEU A 21 -2.55 -2.68 -5.69
C LEU A 21 -3.68 -1.65 -5.76
N VAL A 22 -3.46 -0.58 -6.49
CA VAL A 22 -4.33 0.59 -6.54
C VAL A 22 -4.36 1.13 -7.97
N GLU A 23 -5.42 1.86 -8.30
CA GLU A 23 -5.39 2.72 -9.49
C GLU A 23 -4.42 3.89 -9.29
N PRO A 24 -3.75 4.41 -10.33
CA PRO A 24 -2.72 5.44 -10.20
C PRO A 24 -3.19 6.70 -9.46
N GLU A 25 -4.40 7.17 -9.73
CA GLU A 25 -5.02 8.34 -9.10
C GLU A 25 -5.27 8.15 -7.59
N MET A 26 -5.32 6.91 -7.11
CA MET A 26 -5.55 6.58 -5.71
C MET A 26 -4.26 6.38 -4.91
N ALA A 27 -3.09 6.37 -5.55
CA ALA A 27 -1.83 6.01 -4.90
C ALA A 27 -1.50 6.88 -3.67
N GLU A 28 -1.66 8.20 -3.78
CA GLU A 28 -1.36 9.12 -2.66
C GLU A 28 -2.43 9.07 -1.55
N ALA A 29 -3.69 8.88 -1.91
CA ALA A 29 -4.78 8.73 -0.94
C ALA A 29 -4.61 7.46 -0.11
N VAL A 30 -4.27 6.34 -0.76
CA VAL A 30 -3.99 5.07 -0.07
C VAL A 30 -2.72 5.17 0.76
N SER A 31 -1.66 5.80 0.25
CA SER A 31 -0.42 6.06 1.00
C SER A 31 -0.67 6.84 2.29
N SER A 32 -1.47 7.92 2.22
CA SER A 32 -1.84 8.73 3.38
C SER A 32 -2.67 7.93 4.39
N ALA A 33 -3.68 7.21 3.91
CA ALA A 33 -4.52 6.37 4.76
C ALA A 33 -3.73 5.26 5.48
N LEU A 34 -2.71 4.68 4.82
CA LEU A 34 -1.83 3.69 5.44
C LEU A 34 -0.98 4.31 6.55
N LYS A 35 -0.43 5.51 6.34
CA LYS A 35 0.33 6.24 7.38
C LYS A 35 -0.56 6.59 8.57
N GLU A 36 -1.76 7.09 8.33
CA GLU A 36 -2.76 7.38 9.36
C GLU A 36 -3.16 6.12 10.14
N ALA A 37 -3.24 4.98 9.47
CA ALA A 37 -3.48 3.68 10.10
C ALA A 37 -2.26 3.10 10.86
N GLY A 38 -1.11 3.80 10.86
CA GLY A 38 0.08 3.44 11.63
C GLY A 38 1.22 2.84 10.82
N ALA A 39 1.16 2.84 9.48
CA ALA A 39 2.31 2.49 8.67
C ALA A 39 3.44 3.51 8.91
N LYS A 40 4.62 3.03 9.32
CA LYS A 40 5.78 3.90 9.58
C LYS A 40 6.24 4.66 8.33
N ASN A 41 6.14 4.02 7.16
CA ASN A 41 6.49 4.63 5.89
C ASN A 41 5.74 3.95 4.75
N THR A 42 5.71 4.58 3.58
CA THR A 42 5.12 4.04 2.34
C THR A 42 6.08 4.27 1.18
N ILE A 43 6.03 3.37 0.18
CA ILE A 43 6.75 3.49 -1.09
C ILE A 43 5.71 3.31 -2.19
N ILE A 44 5.64 4.27 -3.11
CA ILE A 44 4.78 4.19 -4.28
C ILE A 44 5.64 3.79 -5.48
N THR A 45 5.21 2.79 -6.21
CA THR A 45 5.86 2.34 -7.44
C THR A 45 4.81 2.04 -8.50
N THR A 46 5.14 2.32 -9.76
CA THR A 46 4.27 2.05 -10.90
C THR A 46 4.74 0.77 -11.58
N ILE A 47 3.82 -0.16 -11.81
CA ILE A 47 4.09 -1.39 -12.56
C ILE A 47 3.65 -1.16 -14.00
N SER A 48 4.58 -1.27 -14.95
CA SER A 48 4.32 -1.36 -16.38
C SER A 48 4.83 -2.70 -16.91
N PRO A 49 4.36 -3.16 -18.09
CA PRO A 49 4.99 -4.28 -18.80
C PRO A 49 6.49 -4.06 -19.05
#